data_AF-A0A8H9FZP4-F1
#
_entry.id   AF-A0A8H9FZP4-F1
#
_cell.length_a   1.000
_cell.length_b   1.000
_cell.length_c   1.000
_cell.angle_alpha   90.00
_cell.angle_beta   90.00
_cell.angle_gamma   90.00
#
_symmetry.space_group_name_H-M   'P 1'
#
loop_
_entity.id
_entity.type
_entity.pdbx_description
1 polymer ?
#
loop_
_entity_poly.entity_id
_entity_poly.type
_entity_poly.pdbx_seq_one_letter_code
_entity_poly.pdbx_strand_id
1 'polypeptide(L)'
;MATLVNDRIDVRISKEHKELIKYAAEISGFKTVSEFIVTLAKNEATRIIEEETKMLKSMDDKVLFVETLLNPPAPNKALKTALKDYNQFSNLSSNDLKGFRKKA
;
A
#
# COMPACT_ATOMS: atom_id res chain seq x y z
N MET A 1 14.30 -17.40 -20.80
CA MET A 1 12.88 -17.23 -21.22
C MET A 1 12.06 -17.06 -19.95
N ALA A 2 11.53 -15.87 -19.70
CA ALA A 2 10.71 -15.61 -18.53
C ALA A 2 9.38 -16.38 -18.68
N THR A 3 9.00 -17.11 -17.65
CA THR A 3 7.75 -17.88 -17.57
C THR A 3 6.59 -16.89 -17.72
N LEU A 4 5.87 -16.95 -18.84
CA LEU A 4 4.60 -16.24 -18.99
C LEU A 4 3.62 -16.85 -17.98
N VAL A 5 3.44 -16.17 -16.85
CA VAL A 5 2.46 -16.55 -15.82
C VAL A 5 1.08 -16.50 -16.48
N ASN A 6 0.46 -17.67 -16.65
CA ASN A 6 -0.76 -17.87 -17.42
C ASN A 6 -1.96 -18.03 -16.48
N ASP A 7 -2.10 -17.09 -15.55
CA ASP A 7 -3.22 -17.09 -14.61
C ASP A 7 -4.49 -16.63 -15.33
N ARG A 8 -5.61 -17.28 -15.01
CA ARG A 8 -6.90 -17.07 -15.68
C ARG A 8 -7.94 -16.55 -14.69
N ILE A 9 -8.80 -15.67 -15.18
CA ILE A 9 -9.98 -15.18 -14.48
C ILE A 9 -11.20 -15.73 -15.24
N ASP A 10 -11.94 -16.62 -14.60
CA ASP A 10 -13.17 -17.21 -15.15
C ASP A 10 -14.40 -16.54 -14.51
N VAL A 11 -15.21 -15.87 -15.34
CA VAL A 11 -16.43 -15.16 -14.89
C VAL A 11 -17.61 -15.52 -15.78
N ARG A 12 -18.75 -15.84 -15.16
CA ARG A 12 -20.03 -16.01 -15.86
C ARG A 12 -20.83 -14.72 -15.76
N ILE A 13 -21.32 -14.22 -16.89
CA ILE A 13 -22.13 -13.01 -16.98
C ILE A 13 -23.40 -13.28 -17.80
N SER A 14 -24.42 -12.45 -17.62
CA SER A 14 -25.62 -12.47 -18.45
C SER A 14 -25.30 -12.04 -19.89
N LYS A 15 -26.17 -12.42 -20.83
CA LYS A 15 -26.06 -11.97 -22.22
C LYS A 15 -26.11 -10.43 -22.31
N GLU A 16 -26.99 -9.81 -21.54
CA GLU A 16 -27.14 -8.36 -21.48
C GLU A 16 -25.84 -7.66 -21.05
N HIS A 17 -25.21 -8.13 -19.97
CA HIS A 17 -23.92 -7.58 -19.54
C HIS A 17 -22.83 -7.78 -20.60
N LYS A 18 -22.83 -8.94 -21.29
CA LYS A 18 -21.86 -9.20 -22.35
C LYS A 18 -21.99 -8.21 -23.50
N GLU A 19 -23.21 -7.94 -23.96
CA GLU A 19 -23.44 -6.97 -25.04
C GLU A 19 -23.08 -5.55 -24.62
N LEU A 20 -23.45 -5.15 -23.40
CA LEU A 20 -23.09 -3.84 -22.84
C LEU A 20 -21.56 -3.64 -22.78
N ILE A 21 -20.84 -4.62 -22.22
CA ILE A 21 -19.38 -4.58 -22.13
C ILE A 21 -18.75 -4.56 -23.53
N LYS A 22 -19.28 -5.34 -24.47
CA LYS A 22 -18.78 -5.38 -25.85
C LYS A 22 -18.93 -4.02 -26.53
N TYR A 23 -20.09 -3.40 -26.42
CA TYR A 23 -20.34 -2.08 -26.98
C TYR A 23 -19.43 -1.03 -26.34
N ALA A 24 -19.28 -1.04 -25.01
CA ALA A 24 -18.38 -0.15 -24.29
C ALA A 24 -16.91 -0.32 -24.74
N ALA A 25 -16.46 -1.56 -24.95
CA ALA A 25 -15.11 -1.85 -25.43
C ALA A 25 -14.86 -1.28 -26.85
N GLU A 26 -15.85 -1.42 -27.73
CA GLU A 26 -15.79 -0.94 -29.12
C GLU A 26 -15.69 0.59 -29.17
N ILE A 27 -16.59 1.30 -28.50
CA ILE A 27 -16.56 2.78 -28.48
C ILE A 27 -15.34 3.35 -27.74
N SER A 28 -14.76 2.57 -26.82
CA SER A 28 -13.53 2.94 -26.10
C SER A 28 -12.26 2.62 -26.89
N GLY A 29 -12.37 2.00 -28.09
CA GLY A 29 -11.25 1.74 -28.99
C GLY A 29 -10.41 0.51 -28.65
N PHE A 30 -10.92 -0.42 -27.84
CA PHE A 30 -10.20 -1.65 -27.49
C PHE A 30 -10.29 -2.69 -28.61
N LYS A 31 -9.21 -3.45 -28.82
CA LYS A 31 -9.18 -4.48 -29.88
C LYS A 31 -10.01 -5.70 -29.50
N THR A 32 -10.11 -6.00 -28.20
CA THR A 32 -10.89 -7.14 -27.69
C THR A 32 -11.59 -6.80 -26.38
N VAL A 33 -12.69 -7.50 -26.12
CA VAL A 33 -13.42 -7.41 -24.85
C VAL A 33 -12.55 -7.84 -23.66
N SER A 34 -11.70 -8.85 -23.84
CA SER A 34 -10.79 -9.30 -22.80
C SER A 34 -9.76 -8.23 -22.42
N GLU A 35 -9.18 -7.54 -23.41
CA GLU A 35 -8.25 -6.43 -23.18
C GLU A 35 -8.94 -5.27 -22.43
N PHE A 36 -10.19 -4.94 -22.82
CA PHE A 36 -11.01 -3.95 -22.13
C PHE A 36 -11.23 -4.30 -20.66
N ILE A 37 -11.69 -5.53 -20.37
CA ILE A 37 -11.97 -5.99 -19.00
C ILE A 37 -10.69 -5.97 -18.15
N VAL A 38 -9.59 -6.54 -18.65
CA VAL A 38 -8.34 -6.61 -17.89
C VAL A 38 -7.79 -5.21 -17.62
N THR A 39 -7.86 -4.31 -18.61
CA THR A 39 -7.37 -2.94 -18.45
C THR A 39 -8.17 -2.18 -17.41
N LEU A 40 -9.50 -2.24 -17.46
CA LEU A 40 -10.35 -1.57 -16.48
C LEU A 40 -10.21 -2.18 -15.08
N ALA A 41 -10.20 -3.51 -14.98
CA ALA A 41 -10.01 -4.18 -13.69
C ALA A 41 -8.67 -3.81 -13.05
N LYS A 42 -7.59 -3.73 -13.84
CA LYS A 42 -6.28 -3.29 -13.38
C LYS A 42 -6.32 -1.84 -12.89
N ASN A 43 -6.88 -0.93 -13.69
CA ASN A 43 -6.93 0.49 -13.34
C ASN A 43 -7.74 0.73 -12.07
N GLU A 44 -8.87 0.04 -11.93
CA GLU A 44 -9.72 0.12 -10.75
C GLU A 44 -9.02 -0.45 -9.52
N ALA A 45 -8.38 -1.62 -9.64
CA ALA A 45 -7.61 -2.21 -8.56
C ALA A 45 -6.47 -1.28 -8.10
N THR A 46 -5.72 -0.68 -9.03
CA THR A 46 -4.69 0.30 -8.72
C THR A 46 -5.29 1.50 -7.99
N ARG A 47 -6.42 2.05 -8.45
CA ARG A 47 -7.07 3.19 -7.80
C ARG A 47 -7.46 2.87 -6.37
N ILE A 48 -8.10 1.71 -6.13
CA ILE A 48 -8.50 1.26 -4.80
C ILE A 48 -7.28 1.13 -3.88
N ILE A 49 -6.20 0.50 -4.35
CA ILE A 49 -4.97 0.34 -3.57
C ILE A 49 -4.36 1.71 -3.26
N GLU A 50 -4.27 2.62 -4.22
CA GLU A 50 -3.73 3.96 -4.00
C GLU A 50 -4.60 4.77 -3.02
N GLU A 51 -5.92 4.70 -3.14
CA GLU A 51 -6.84 5.36 -2.21
C GLU A 51 -6.69 4.82 -0.79
N GLU A 52 -6.51 3.51 -0.63
CA GLU A 52 -6.38 2.90 0.69
C GLU A 52 -5.00 3.06 1.32
N THR A 53 -3.94 3.03 0.53
CA THR A 53 -2.55 3.12 1.00
C THR A 53 -2.01 4.54 1.17
N LYS A 54 -2.73 5.56 0.69
CA LYS A 54 -2.37 6.96 0.94
C LYS A 54 -2.39 7.22 2.45
N MET A 55 -1.22 7.46 3.04
CA MET A 55 -1.06 7.77 4.47
C MET A 55 -1.79 9.07 4.86
N LEU A 56 -1.77 10.07 3.98
CA LEU A 56 -2.39 11.37 4.23
C LEU A 56 -3.72 11.45 3.46
N LYS A 57 -4.76 10.79 3.99
CA LYS A 57 -6.08 10.73 3.35
C LYS A 57 -6.84 12.06 3.50
N SER A 58 -6.86 12.63 4.70
CA SER A 58 -7.59 13.89 4.96
C SER A 58 -6.75 15.11 4.59
N MET A 59 -7.42 16.25 4.37
CA MET A 59 -6.71 17.53 4.19
C MET A 59 -5.99 17.94 5.48
N ASP A 60 -6.62 17.71 6.62
CA ASP A 60 -6.05 18.06 7.93
C ASP A 60 -4.76 17.30 8.21
N ASP A 61 -4.69 16.00 7.87
CA ASP A 61 -3.45 15.21 7.98
C ASP A 61 -2.33 15.80 7.11
N LYS A 62 -2.67 16.25 5.90
CA LYS A 62 -1.69 16.86 4.97
C LYS A 62 -1.17 18.17 5.52
N VAL A 63 -2.05 19.03 6.05
CA VAL A 63 -1.68 20.31 6.67
C VAL A 63 -0.79 20.04 7.87
N LEU A 64 -1.22 19.18 8.79
CA LEU A 64 -0.45 18.83 9.98
C LEU A 64 0.93 18.26 9.62
N PHE A 65 1.00 17.40 8.61
CA PHE A 65 2.26 16.83 8.12
C PHE A 65 3.21 17.91 7.59
N VAL A 66 2.72 18.81 6.73
CA VAL A 66 3.54 19.91 6.19
C VAL A 66 3.96 20.87 7.30
N GLU A 67 3.05 21.24 8.20
CA GLU A 67 3.36 22.11 9.33
C GLU A 67 4.42 21.50 10.25
N THR A 68 4.36 20.21 10.53
CA THR A 68 5.36 19.51 11.35
C THR A 68 6.71 19.34 10.63
N LEU A 69 6.74 19.27 9.29
CA LEU A 69 8.00 19.31 8.54
C LEU A 69 8.66 20.70 8.57
N LEU A 70 7.86 21.76 8.45
CA LEU A 70 8.35 23.14 8.46
C LEU A 70 8.70 23.62 9.87
N ASN A 71 7.96 23.17 10.88
CA ASN A 71 8.14 23.52 12.29
C ASN A 71 8.23 22.24 13.15
N PRO A 72 9.36 21.53 13.10
CA PRO A 72 9.50 20.26 13.80
C PRO A 72 9.39 20.46 15.33
N PRO A 73 8.46 19.77 16.00
CA PRO A 73 8.31 19.90 17.44
C PRO A 73 9.49 19.24 18.18
N ALA A 74 9.77 19.73 19.38
CA ALA A 74 10.78 19.11 20.23
C ALA A 74 10.36 17.68 20.62
N PRO A 75 11.29 16.71 20.70
CA PRO A 75 10.98 15.33 21.04
C PRO A 75 10.38 15.25 22.45
N ASN A 76 9.28 14.50 22.58
CA ASN A 76 8.60 14.31 23.86
C ASN A 76 9.43 13.38 24.80
N LYS A 77 8.98 13.27 26.06
CA LYS A 77 9.67 12.45 27.08
C LYS A 77 9.78 10.99 26.65
N ALA A 78 8.72 10.42 26.06
CA ALA A 78 8.70 9.02 25.63
C ALA A 78 9.73 8.74 24.51
N LEU A 79 9.83 9.62 23.51
CA LEU A 79 10.79 9.49 22.42
C LEU A 79 12.23 9.65 22.91
N LYS A 80 12.47 10.54 23.87
CA LYS A 80 13.79 10.68 24.53
C LYS A 80 14.17 9.40 25.30
N THR A 81 13.22 8.79 26.01
CA THR A 81 13.44 7.52 26.71
C THR A 81 13.72 6.40 25.71
N ALA A 82 12.92 6.25 24.65
CA ALA A 82 13.14 5.24 23.62
C ALA A 82 14.52 5.34 22.97
N LEU A 83 15.00 6.56 22.71
CA LEU A 83 16.36 6.79 22.20
C LEU A 83 17.43 6.34 23.21
N LYS A 84 17.24 6.60 24.51
CA LYS A 84 18.15 6.13 25.56
C LYS A 84 18.19 4.61 25.61
N ASP A 85 17.03 3.96 25.57
CA ASP A 85 16.92 2.49 25.60
C ASP A 85 17.57 1.86 24.37
N TYR A 86 17.37 2.45 23.18
CA TYR A 86 18.05 2.03 21.95
C TYR A 86 19.57 2.16 22.06
N ASN A 87 20.08 3.29 22.54
CA ASN A 87 21.53 3.50 22.70
C ASN A 87 22.14 2.55 23.73
N GLN A 88 21.41 2.22 24.79
CA GLN A 88 21.83 1.19 25.73
C GLN A 88 21.87 -0.17 25.03
N PHE A 89 20.85 -0.51 24.25
CA PHE A 89 20.82 -1.75 23.49
C PHE A 89 21.95 -1.86 22.46
N SER A 90 22.20 -0.79 21.69
CA SER A 90 23.21 -0.77 20.63
C SER A 90 24.65 -0.83 21.16
N ASN A 91 24.87 -0.39 22.41
CA ASN A 91 26.17 -0.40 23.07
C ASN A 91 26.43 -1.69 23.89
N LEU A 92 25.49 -2.64 23.93
CA LEU A 92 25.72 -3.95 24.54
C LEU A 92 26.64 -4.77 23.63
N SER A 93 27.76 -5.25 24.18
CA SER A 93 28.62 -6.23 23.53
C SER A 93 27.97 -7.62 23.62
N SER A 94 28.33 -8.56 22.73
CA SER A 94 27.78 -9.91 22.65
C SER A 94 27.81 -10.71 23.98
N ASN A 95 28.59 -10.28 24.98
CA ASN A 95 28.61 -10.86 26.33
C ASN A 95 27.45 -10.43 27.23
N ASP A 96 26.78 -9.30 26.96
CA ASP A 96 25.77 -8.71 27.85
C ASP A 96 24.33 -9.18 27.55
N LEU A 97 24.11 -9.85 26.41
CA LEU A 97 22.80 -10.36 25.97
C LEU A 97 22.29 -11.58 26.79
N LYS A 98 23.09 -12.11 27.73
CA LYS A 98 22.71 -13.27 28.58
C LYS A 98 21.66 -12.92 29.65
N GLY A 99 21.42 -11.64 29.95
CA GLY A 99 20.48 -11.20 30.99
C GLY A 99 19.03 -11.00 30.53
N PHE A 100 18.78 -10.76 29.24
CA PHE A 100 17.47 -10.31 28.75
C PHE A 100 16.40 -11.40 28.64
N ARG A 101 16.76 -12.69 28.63
CA ARG A 101 15.80 -13.81 28.54
C ARG A 101 15.18 -14.25 29.88
N LYS A 102 15.41 -13.55 31.00
CA LYS A 102 15.03 -14.03 32.35
C LYS A 102 13.85 -13.33 33.03
N LYS A 103 13.06 -12.52 32.33
CA LYS A 103 11.77 -12.03 32.86
C LYS A 103 10.68 -12.12 31.80
N ALA A 104 10.15 -13.33 31.65
CA ALA A 104 8.77 -13.58 31.27
C ALA A 104 8.06 -14.12 32.52
#